data_AF-A0A1U7CQU3-F1
#
_entry.id   AF-A0A1U7CQU3-F1
#
_cell.length_a   1.000
_cell.length_b   1.000
_cell.length_c   1.000
_cell.angle_alpha   90.00
_cell.angle_beta   90.00
_cell.angle_gamma   90.00
#
_symmetry.space_group_name_H-M   'P 1'
#
loop_
_entity.id
_entity.type
_entity.pdbx_description
1 polymer ?
#
loop_
_entity_poly.entity_id
_entity_poly.type
_entity_poly.pdbx_seq_one_letter_code
_entity_poly.pdbx_strand_id
1 'polypeptide(L)'
;MNRRTRSSARNKARFAPVFEGLEGRLVLSSSALSIPGGGLAASATGDVSSFPLRFRPFNAKYQGFYTIGPAQSPGFATQLYMYGGGTSSSFLHGDIQLAYYVPVDASQPAVGMANMMVKNISSTGDDLGADFQAVPGAVDKAGRPNQFTWTVNSNVGGTYAGAEGSGTLQLIYYPGRKIPRGATAAGRIGVVFRGSLGTTNINNITRNS
;
A
#
# COMPACT_ATOMS: atom_id res chain seq x y z
N MET A 1 -31.74 -63.43 20.30
CA MET A 1 -31.76 -64.30 19.09
C MET A 1 -32.63 -63.64 18.01
N ASN A 2 -32.13 -63.61 16.76
CA ASN A 2 -32.76 -63.21 15.47
C ASN A 2 -33.09 -61.71 15.26
N ARG A 3 -32.37 -60.97 14.38
CA ARG A 3 -32.19 -61.00 12.90
C ARG A 3 -33.25 -60.13 12.19
N ARG A 4 -32.81 -59.01 11.58
CA ARG A 4 -33.20 -58.57 10.22
C ARG A 4 -32.39 -57.33 9.78
N THR A 5 -31.65 -57.52 8.70
CA THR A 5 -31.04 -56.52 7.83
C THR A 5 -32.10 -55.72 7.06
N ARG A 6 -31.86 -54.43 6.81
CA ARG A 6 -32.21 -53.78 5.54
C ARG A 6 -31.18 -52.71 5.18
N SER A 7 -30.66 -52.87 3.97
CA SER A 7 -29.85 -51.94 3.20
C SER A 7 -30.67 -50.72 2.77
N SER A 8 -30.09 -49.53 2.80
CA SER A 8 -30.46 -48.44 1.92
C SER A 8 -29.23 -47.58 1.63
N ALA A 9 -28.62 -47.85 0.48
CA ALA A 9 -27.60 -47.01 -0.12
C ALA A 9 -28.22 -45.65 -0.49
N ARG A 10 -27.78 -44.57 0.16
CA ARG A 10 -28.01 -43.21 -0.31
C ARG A 10 -26.87 -42.80 -1.23
N ASN A 11 -27.11 -42.98 -2.52
CA ASN A 11 -26.36 -42.40 -3.63
C ASN A 11 -26.16 -40.89 -3.39
N LYS A 12 -24.93 -40.48 -3.11
CA LYS A 12 -24.50 -39.09 -3.35
C LYS A 12 -23.83 -39.05 -4.71
N ALA A 13 -24.49 -38.39 -5.65
CA ALA A 13 -24.01 -38.15 -7.01
C ALA A 13 -22.61 -37.54 -6.96
N ARG A 14 -21.66 -38.21 -7.62
CA ARG A 14 -20.32 -37.65 -7.87
C ARG A 14 -20.43 -36.75 -9.09
N PHE A 15 -19.96 -35.52 -8.94
CA PHE A 15 -19.78 -34.59 -10.04
C PHE A 15 -18.79 -35.19 -11.06
N ALA A 16 -19.25 -35.47 -12.27
CA ALA A 16 -18.45 -35.99 -13.36
C ALA A 16 -18.63 -35.05 -14.57
N PRO A 17 -17.71 -34.11 -14.83
CA PRO A 17 -17.77 -33.32 -16.04
C PRO A 17 -17.48 -34.22 -17.25
N VAL A 18 -18.48 -34.37 -18.11
CA VAL A 18 -18.33 -34.96 -19.44
C VAL A 18 -17.62 -33.91 -20.29
N PHE A 19 -16.40 -34.23 -20.75
CA PHE A 19 -15.77 -33.47 -21.82
C PHE A 19 -16.47 -33.82 -23.12
N GLU A 20 -17.37 -32.93 -23.54
CA GLU A 20 -17.96 -32.96 -24.86
C GLU A 20 -16.85 -32.63 -25.87
N GLY A 21 -16.62 -33.57 -26.81
CA GLY A 21 -15.55 -33.51 -27.78
C GLY A 21 -15.73 -32.32 -28.72
N LEU A 22 -14.81 -31.36 -28.65
CA LEU A 22 -14.63 -30.38 -29.72
C LEU A 22 -13.98 -31.11 -30.89
N GLU A 23 -14.78 -31.41 -31.90
CA GLU A 23 -14.31 -32.06 -33.12
C GLU A 23 -13.13 -31.28 -33.74
N GLY A 24 -12.05 -32.02 -33.99
CA GLY A 24 -10.90 -31.53 -34.72
C GLY A 24 -11.30 -31.18 -36.15
N ARG A 25 -11.36 -29.87 -36.43
CA ARG A 25 -11.08 -29.37 -37.78
C ARG A 25 -9.63 -28.93 -37.83
N LEU A 26 -8.76 -29.93 -37.97
CA LEU A 26 -7.45 -29.75 -38.58
C LEU A 26 -7.67 -29.42 -40.06
N VAL A 27 -7.59 -28.14 -40.42
CA VAL A 27 -7.16 -27.78 -41.76
C VAL A 27 -5.70 -27.37 -41.64
N LEU A 28 -4.83 -28.38 -41.81
CA LEU A 28 -3.48 -28.13 -42.26
C LEU A 28 -3.55 -27.40 -43.60
N SER A 29 -3.02 -26.19 -43.65
CA SER A 29 -2.43 -25.67 -44.88
C SER A 29 -1.01 -25.23 -44.52
N SER A 30 -0.14 -26.21 -44.66
CA SER A 30 1.30 -26.08 -44.76
C SER A 30 1.66 -25.13 -45.90
N SER A 31 2.32 -24.02 -45.56
CA SER A 31 3.30 -23.37 -46.42
C SER A 31 4.27 -22.63 -45.50
N ALA A 32 5.36 -23.31 -45.14
CA ALA A 32 6.52 -22.65 -44.58
C ALA A 32 7.11 -21.73 -45.67
N LEU A 33 6.92 -20.42 -45.51
CA LEU A 33 7.74 -19.42 -46.18
C LEU A 33 8.79 -18.95 -45.19
N SER A 34 10.00 -19.50 -45.31
CA SER A 34 11.21 -18.98 -44.70
C SER A 34 11.56 -17.65 -45.38
N ILE A 35 11.34 -16.54 -44.69
CA ILE A 35 11.87 -15.22 -45.07
C ILE A 35 13.13 -14.98 -44.23
N PRO A 36 14.33 -14.89 -44.83
CA PRO A 36 15.53 -14.50 -44.12
C PRO A 36 15.56 -12.97 -44.01
N GLY A 37 15.68 -12.45 -42.79
CA GLY A 37 16.03 -11.04 -42.55
C GLY A 37 15.07 -10.29 -41.63
N GLY A 38 15.54 -10.04 -40.40
CA GLY A 38 15.31 -8.79 -39.68
C GLY A 38 13.86 -8.32 -39.50
N GLY A 39 12.99 -9.15 -38.91
CA GLY A 39 11.73 -8.69 -38.36
C GLY A 39 11.90 -8.39 -36.87
N LEU A 40 12.04 -7.11 -36.52
CA LEU A 40 11.95 -6.62 -35.15
C LEU A 40 10.73 -7.28 -34.49
N ALA A 41 10.94 -8.03 -33.41
CA ALA A 41 9.86 -8.34 -32.50
C ALA A 41 9.31 -6.99 -32.04
N ALA A 42 8.17 -6.58 -32.60
CA ALA A 42 7.41 -5.49 -32.05
C ALA A 42 6.98 -5.96 -30.66
N SER A 43 7.81 -5.66 -29.67
CA SER A 43 7.34 -5.52 -28.31
C SER A 43 6.08 -4.66 -28.44
N ALA A 44 4.94 -5.21 -28.06
CA ALA A 44 3.76 -4.40 -27.86
C ALA A 44 4.14 -3.42 -26.75
N THR A 45 4.64 -2.25 -27.15
CA THR A 45 4.76 -1.05 -26.33
C THR A 45 3.34 -0.53 -26.14
N GLY A 46 2.47 -1.38 -25.60
CA GLY A 46 1.25 -0.91 -24.98
C GLY A 46 1.73 -0.10 -23.80
N ASP A 47 1.72 1.21 -23.97
CA ASP A 47 2.05 2.12 -22.90
C ASP A 47 1.14 1.80 -21.71
N VAL A 48 1.74 1.35 -20.60
CA VAL A 48 1.01 1.02 -19.37
C VAL A 48 0.31 2.28 -18.82
N SER A 49 0.68 3.47 -19.32
CA SER A 49 -0.05 4.73 -19.10
C SER A 49 -1.50 4.71 -19.63
N SER A 50 -1.87 3.74 -20.48
CA SER A 50 -3.21 3.64 -21.09
C SER A 50 -4.24 2.94 -20.21
N PHE A 51 -3.85 2.35 -19.08
CA PHE A 51 -4.82 1.77 -18.15
C PHE A 51 -5.32 2.84 -17.17
N PRO A 52 -6.64 3.08 -17.08
CA PRO A 52 -7.17 4.05 -16.14
C PRO A 52 -6.89 3.62 -14.69
N LEU A 53 -6.52 4.59 -13.86
CA LEU A 53 -6.31 4.37 -12.42
C LEU A 53 -7.59 3.81 -11.79
N ARG A 54 -7.43 2.71 -11.05
CA ARG A 54 -8.55 2.10 -10.32
C ARG A 54 -8.51 2.49 -8.85
N PHE A 55 -9.24 3.53 -8.50
CA PHE A 55 -9.34 3.99 -7.11
C PHE A 55 -10.08 2.99 -6.24
N ARG A 56 -9.47 2.68 -5.10
CA ARG A 56 -10.04 1.82 -4.06
C ARG A 56 -9.93 2.52 -2.71
N PRO A 57 -10.84 2.23 -1.76
CA PRO A 57 -10.68 2.69 -0.38
C PRO A 57 -9.33 2.26 0.18
N PHE A 58 -8.62 3.22 0.77
CA PHE A 58 -7.34 3.01 1.40
C PHE A 58 -7.46 3.20 2.91
N ASN A 59 -7.02 2.20 3.66
CA ASN A 59 -6.89 2.27 5.11
C ASN A 59 -5.58 1.62 5.52
N ALA A 60 -4.73 2.37 6.23
CA ALA A 60 -3.51 1.81 6.78
C ALA A 60 -3.32 2.24 8.23
N LYS A 61 -2.83 1.32 9.06
CA LYS A 61 -2.64 1.52 10.50
C LYS A 61 -1.25 1.06 10.89
N TYR A 62 -0.48 1.99 11.44
CA TYR A 62 0.87 1.72 11.92
C TYR A 62 1.02 2.13 13.37
N GLN A 63 1.99 1.52 14.02
CA GLN A 63 2.46 1.94 15.33
C GLN A 63 3.97 1.90 15.38
N GLY A 64 4.56 2.80 16.14
CA GLY A 64 6.01 2.87 16.27
C GLY A 64 6.46 3.76 17.41
N PHE A 65 7.77 3.97 17.45
CA PHE A 65 8.38 4.96 18.32
C PHE A 65 8.53 6.27 17.57
N TYR A 66 8.37 7.38 18.28
CA TYR A 66 8.67 8.70 17.76
C TYR A 66 9.65 9.44 18.65
N THR A 67 10.38 10.35 18.04
CA THR A 67 11.19 11.37 18.70
C THR A 67 10.89 12.72 18.07
N ILE A 68 10.89 13.77 18.88
CA ILE A 68 10.83 15.16 18.45
C ILE A 68 12.12 15.81 18.91
N GLY A 69 12.73 16.60 18.04
CA GLY A 69 13.92 17.38 18.36
C GLY A 69 13.99 18.65 17.53
N PRO A 70 15.08 19.43 17.67
CA PRO A 70 15.38 20.54 16.79
C PRO A 70 15.45 20.06 15.33
N ALA A 71 14.85 20.82 14.42
CA ALA A 71 15.02 20.52 13.00
C ALA A 71 16.44 20.84 12.55
N GLN A 72 17.00 20.02 11.66
CA GLN A 72 18.31 20.29 11.04
C GLN A 72 18.20 21.22 9.82
N SER A 73 16.99 21.36 9.27
CA SER A 73 16.72 22.16 8.08
C SER A 73 16.40 23.62 8.46
N PRO A 74 16.98 24.62 7.77
CA PRO A 74 16.62 26.02 7.97
C PRO A 74 15.12 26.27 7.75
N GLY A 75 14.55 27.20 8.51
CA GLY A 75 13.12 27.56 8.41
C GLY A 75 12.17 26.69 9.22
N PHE A 76 12.66 25.64 9.89
CA PHE A 76 11.87 24.76 10.75
C PHE A 76 12.33 24.83 12.20
N ALA A 77 11.37 24.87 13.13
CA ALA A 77 11.63 24.92 14.56
C ALA A 77 11.88 23.51 15.13
N THR A 78 11.04 22.54 14.74
CA THR A 78 11.13 21.17 15.24
C THR A 78 10.89 20.16 14.13
N GLN A 79 11.46 18.97 14.31
CA GLN A 79 11.25 17.81 13.48
C GLN A 79 10.78 16.65 14.36
N LEU A 80 9.72 15.97 13.94
CA LEU A 80 9.37 14.65 14.41
C LEU A 80 9.90 13.61 13.44
N TYR A 81 10.46 12.53 13.99
CA TYR A 81 10.74 11.31 13.25
C TYR A 81 10.05 10.12 13.92
N MET A 82 9.53 9.21 13.10
CA MET A 82 8.90 7.97 13.52
C MET A 82 9.33 6.82 12.61
N TYR A 83 9.54 5.67 13.24
CA TYR A 83 9.67 4.39 12.56
C TYR A 83 8.78 3.36 13.25
N GLY A 84 8.13 2.52 12.45
CA GLY A 84 7.21 1.52 12.96
C GLY A 84 6.78 0.50 11.93
N GLY A 85 5.80 -0.31 12.33
CA GLY A 85 5.21 -1.35 11.51
C GLY A 85 3.69 -1.39 11.64
N GLY A 86 3.04 -2.00 10.66
CA GLY A 86 1.58 -1.95 10.55
C GLY A 86 1.02 -2.79 9.42
N THR A 87 -0.24 -2.50 9.10
CA THR A 87 -1.01 -3.18 8.07
C THR A 87 -1.75 -2.16 7.19
N SER A 88 -2.07 -2.56 5.97
CA SER A 88 -2.80 -1.74 5.00
C SER A 88 -3.88 -2.56 4.30
N SER A 89 -4.88 -1.88 3.74
CA SER A 89 -5.84 -2.50 2.82
C SER A 89 -5.22 -2.86 1.47
N SER A 90 -4.07 -2.27 1.12
CA SER A 90 -3.34 -2.56 -0.12
C SER A 90 -2.28 -3.67 0.05
N PHE A 91 -1.84 -3.94 1.27
CA PHE A 91 -0.84 -4.96 1.60
C PHE A 91 -0.95 -5.40 3.05
N LEU A 92 -0.72 -6.69 3.32
CA LEU A 92 -0.96 -7.28 4.63
C LEU A 92 -0.06 -6.69 5.73
N HIS A 93 1.25 -6.58 5.47
CA HIS A 93 2.23 -6.10 6.43
C HIS A 93 3.20 -5.12 5.77
N GLY A 94 3.57 -4.08 6.51
CA GLY A 94 4.60 -3.16 6.07
C GLY A 94 5.21 -2.36 7.20
N ASP A 95 6.35 -1.76 6.89
CA ASP A 95 6.98 -0.77 7.73
C ASP A 95 6.58 0.63 7.30
N ILE A 96 6.73 1.57 8.23
CA ILE A 96 6.56 2.98 7.95
C ILE A 96 7.77 3.75 8.49
N GLN A 97 8.24 4.68 7.68
CA GLN A 97 9.05 5.81 8.11
C GLN A 97 8.21 7.06 7.93
N LEU A 98 8.14 7.89 8.95
CA LEU A 98 7.38 9.14 8.89
C LEU A 98 8.20 10.25 9.52
N ALA A 99 8.28 11.38 8.86
CA ALA A 99 8.85 12.59 9.40
C ALA A 99 7.97 13.79 9.10
N TYR A 100 7.87 14.72 10.05
CA TYR A 100 7.26 16.01 9.78
C TYR A 100 8.02 17.13 10.46
N TYR A 101 7.87 18.32 9.91
CA TYR A 101 8.57 19.52 10.31
C TYR A 101 7.55 20.59 10.66
N VAL A 102 7.80 21.28 11.77
CA VAL A 102 7.01 22.46 12.18
C VAL A 102 7.80 23.70 11.78
N PRO A 103 7.28 24.56 10.89
CA PRO A 103 7.93 25.80 10.51
C PRO A 103 8.19 26.72 11.70
N VAL A 104 9.20 27.58 11.59
CA VAL A 104 9.41 28.66 12.59
C VAL A 104 8.27 29.69 12.54
N ASP A 105 7.76 29.96 11.33
CA ASP A 105 6.57 30.78 11.13
C ASP A 105 5.31 29.97 11.45
N ALA A 106 4.65 30.30 12.57
CA ALA A 106 3.45 29.62 13.03
C ALA A 106 2.22 29.82 12.11
N SER A 107 2.27 30.72 11.12
CA SER A 107 1.22 30.84 10.10
C SER A 107 1.30 29.73 9.05
N GLN A 108 2.46 29.08 8.91
CA GLN A 108 2.66 27.99 7.98
C GLN A 108 2.31 26.64 8.63
N PRO A 109 1.57 25.77 7.91
CA PRO A 109 1.22 24.46 8.44
C PRO A 109 2.46 23.56 8.53
N ALA A 110 2.45 22.64 9.49
CA ALA A 110 3.45 21.58 9.52
C ALA A 110 3.33 20.70 8.27
N VAL A 111 4.47 20.34 7.71
CA VAL A 111 4.56 19.51 6.49
C VAL A 111 5.42 18.29 6.77
N GLY A 112 5.16 17.20 6.08
CA GLY A 112 5.93 15.99 6.27
C GLY A 112 5.76 15.00 5.14
N MET A 113 6.46 13.88 5.31
CA MET A 113 6.47 12.79 4.36
C MET A 113 6.45 11.47 5.12
N ALA A 114 5.74 10.49 4.56
CA ALA A 114 5.76 9.12 5.00
C ALA A 114 6.20 8.23 3.84
N ASN A 115 6.96 7.19 4.15
CA ASN A 115 7.22 6.09 3.25
C ASN A 115 6.69 4.80 3.87
N MET A 116 5.76 4.14 3.18
CA MET A 116 5.18 2.87 3.58
C MET A 116 5.80 1.75 2.74
N MET A 117 6.58 0.89 3.37
CA MET A 117 7.36 -0.17 2.71
C MET A 117 6.68 -1.52 2.90
N VAL A 118 6.40 -2.23 1.81
CA VAL A 118 5.77 -3.55 1.88
C VAL A 118 6.75 -4.58 2.45
N LYS A 119 6.33 -5.32 3.48
CA LYS A 119 7.08 -6.46 4.03
C LYS A 119 6.64 -7.75 3.36
N ASN A 120 7.14 -8.00 2.16
CA ASN A 120 6.93 -9.26 1.45
C ASN A 120 8.22 -9.70 0.74
N ILE A 121 8.57 -10.99 0.86
CA ILE A 121 9.77 -11.60 0.28
C ILE A 121 9.77 -11.52 -1.26
N SER A 122 8.59 -11.47 -1.89
CA SER A 122 8.45 -11.37 -3.35
C SER A 122 8.25 -9.95 -3.88
N SER A 123 8.21 -8.93 -3.02
CA SER A 123 7.87 -7.54 -3.39
C SER A 123 8.90 -6.52 -2.90
N THR A 124 10.18 -6.88 -2.96
CA THR A 124 11.28 -5.97 -2.60
C THR A 124 11.25 -4.74 -3.52
N GLY A 125 11.09 -3.54 -2.95
CA GLY A 125 10.98 -2.28 -3.69
C GLY A 125 9.55 -1.81 -3.97
N ASP A 126 8.54 -2.45 -3.37
CA ASP A 126 7.18 -1.90 -3.31
C ASP A 126 7.08 -0.91 -2.14
N ASP A 127 7.11 0.37 -2.47
CA ASP A 127 7.03 1.48 -1.52
C ASP A 127 5.98 2.51 -1.95
N LEU A 128 5.22 3.00 -0.98
CA LEU A 128 4.21 4.04 -1.17
C LEU A 128 4.62 5.28 -0.37
N GLY A 129 5.14 6.27 -1.08
CA GLY A 129 5.43 7.60 -0.54
C GLY A 129 4.18 8.47 -0.48
N ALA A 130 4.07 9.26 0.59
CA ALA A 130 3.01 10.24 0.76
C ALA A 130 3.55 11.53 1.38
N ASP A 131 3.22 12.66 0.77
CA ASP A 131 3.39 13.97 1.38
C ASP A 131 2.15 14.29 2.21
N PHE A 132 2.33 15.02 3.31
CA PHE A 132 1.22 15.42 4.14
C PHE A 132 1.40 16.80 4.77
N GLN A 133 0.27 17.45 5.03
CA GLN A 133 0.19 18.81 5.54
C GLN A 133 -0.82 18.88 6.69
N ALA A 134 -0.45 19.54 7.78
CA ALA A 134 -1.27 19.61 8.98
C ALA A 134 -2.56 20.37 8.69
N VAL A 135 -3.67 19.84 9.17
CA VAL A 135 -4.96 20.54 9.15
C VAL A 135 -4.88 21.67 10.19
N PRO A 136 -5.09 22.95 9.81
CA PRO A 136 -5.03 24.05 10.74
C PRO A 136 -5.97 23.86 11.95
N GLY A 137 -5.45 24.09 13.15
CA GLY A 137 -6.19 23.93 14.41
C GLY A 137 -6.40 22.49 14.89
N ALA A 138 -6.05 21.48 14.09
CA ALA A 138 -6.14 20.07 14.49
C ALA A 138 -4.90 19.65 15.29
N VAL A 139 -4.91 20.00 16.58
CA VAL A 139 -3.84 19.69 17.53
C VAL A 139 -4.33 18.81 18.68
N ASP A 140 -3.39 18.11 19.31
CA ASP A 140 -3.65 17.39 20.55
C ASP A 140 -3.61 18.33 21.78
N LYS A 141 -3.82 17.76 22.97
CA LYS A 141 -3.80 18.52 24.24
C LYS A 141 -2.45 19.18 24.54
N ALA A 142 -1.37 18.74 23.90
CA ALA A 142 -0.04 19.32 24.05
C ALA A 142 0.30 20.31 22.92
N GLY A 143 -0.67 20.67 22.08
CA GLY A 143 -0.49 21.61 20.97
C GLY A 143 0.22 21.02 19.75
N ARG A 144 0.38 19.69 19.67
CA ARG A 144 1.04 19.02 18.55
C ARG A 144 0.03 18.72 17.45
N PRO A 145 0.34 18.96 16.17
CA PRO A 145 -0.54 18.57 15.07
C PRO A 145 -0.89 17.09 15.12
N ASN A 146 -2.18 16.74 15.08
CA ASN A 146 -2.63 15.35 15.19
C ASN A 146 -3.45 14.88 13.98
N GLN A 147 -3.74 15.78 13.03
CA GLN A 147 -4.45 15.46 11.81
C GLN A 147 -3.83 16.20 10.63
N PHE A 148 -3.69 15.49 9.52
CA PHE A 148 -3.07 15.96 8.30
C PHE A 148 -3.91 15.53 7.09
N THR A 149 -3.82 16.27 5.99
CA THR A 149 -4.17 15.76 4.66
C THR A 149 -2.95 15.10 4.05
N TRP A 150 -3.12 14.01 3.30
CA TRP A 150 -2.02 13.36 2.60
C TRP A 150 -2.33 13.18 1.11
N THR A 151 -1.28 13.13 0.30
CA THR A 151 -1.30 12.82 -1.13
C THR A 151 -0.14 11.90 -1.48
N VAL A 152 -0.33 10.98 -2.43
CA VAL A 152 0.79 10.18 -2.97
C VAL A 152 1.80 11.12 -3.60
N ASN A 153 3.09 10.91 -3.31
CA ASN A 153 4.17 11.71 -3.87
C ASN A 153 4.97 10.92 -4.92
N SER A 154 6.04 11.50 -5.45
CA SER A 154 6.87 10.85 -6.47
C SER A 154 7.78 9.74 -5.92
N ASN A 155 7.89 9.58 -4.60
CA ASN A 155 8.70 8.55 -3.96
C ASN A 155 7.90 7.24 -3.84
N VAL A 156 7.54 6.69 -4.99
CA VAL A 156 6.78 5.44 -5.13
C VAL A 156 7.58 4.41 -5.90
N GLY A 157 7.59 3.17 -5.41
CA GLY A 157 8.34 2.05 -5.96
C GLY A 157 7.43 0.89 -6.39
N GLY A 158 7.92 0.13 -7.36
CA GLY A 158 7.35 -1.16 -7.75
C GLY A 158 5.87 -1.09 -8.18
N THR A 159 5.01 -1.84 -7.51
CA THR A 159 3.56 -1.93 -7.82
C THR A 159 2.83 -0.58 -7.68
N TYR A 160 3.39 0.38 -6.95
CA TYR A 160 2.84 1.73 -6.77
C TYR A 160 3.39 2.75 -7.76
N ALA A 161 4.21 2.35 -8.72
CA ALA A 161 4.69 3.25 -9.77
C ALA A 161 3.50 3.85 -10.54
N GLY A 162 3.42 5.18 -10.56
CA GLY A 162 2.29 5.92 -11.15
C GLY A 162 0.99 5.84 -10.35
N ALA A 163 1.05 5.47 -9.06
CA ALA A 163 -0.11 5.52 -8.19
C ALA A 163 -0.51 6.97 -7.87
N GLU A 164 -1.81 7.19 -7.72
CA GLU A 164 -2.36 8.44 -7.20
C GLU A 164 -3.21 8.14 -5.98
N GLY A 165 -3.28 9.07 -5.04
CA GLY A 165 -4.10 8.87 -3.86
C GLY A 165 -4.06 10.07 -2.95
N SER A 166 -5.09 10.16 -2.12
CA SER A 166 -5.21 11.24 -1.15
C SER A 166 -6.18 10.87 -0.04
N GLY A 167 -6.10 11.62 1.07
CA GLY A 167 -7.08 11.54 2.14
C GLY A 167 -6.58 12.19 3.44
N THR A 168 -6.93 11.57 4.56
CA THR A 168 -6.60 12.04 5.91
C THR A 168 -5.63 11.12 6.62
N LEU A 169 -4.67 11.71 7.31
CA LEU A 169 -3.71 11.06 8.18
C LEU A 169 -3.98 11.53 9.62
N GLN A 170 -4.08 10.59 10.56
CA GLN A 170 -4.26 10.87 11.98
C GLN A 170 -3.09 10.33 12.78
N LEU A 171 -2.55 11.16 13.67
CA LEU A 171 -1.49 10.83 14.59
C LEU A 171 -2.04 10.74 16.02
N ILE A 172 -1.69 9.67 16.72
CA ILE A 172 -2.15 9.41 18.10
C ILE A 172 -0.91 9.25 18.97
N TYR A 173 -0.63 10.27 19.79
CA TYR A 173 0.59 10.31 20.60
C TYR A 173 0.43 9.63 21.96
N TYR A 174 1.42 8.83 22.32
CA TYR A 174 1.58 8.21 23.64
C TYR A 174 2.95 8.64 24.19
N PRO A 175 3.04 9.81 24.86
CA PRO A 175 4.31 10.35 25.33
C PRO A 175 4.96 9.42 26.37
N GLY A 176 6.25 9.16 26.20
CA GLY A 176 7.07 8.39 27.11
C GLY A 176 7.75 9.27 28.15
N ARG A 177 8.15 8.68 29.28
CA ARG A 177 8.91 9.38 30.32
C ARG A 177 10.41 9.46 30.03
N LYS A 178 10.94 8.49 29.27
CA LYS A 178 12.35 8.42 28.91
C LYS A 178 12.56 9.09 27.56
N ILE A 179 13.21 10.24 27.57
CA ILE A 179 13.52 11.01 26.36
C ILE A 179 14.98 10.77 25.98
N PRO A 180 15.29 10.34 24.74
CA PRO A 180 16.66 10.21 24.26
C PRO A 180 17.42 11.54 24.31
N ARG A 181 18.75 11.49 24.44
CA ARG A 181 19.59 12.69 24.46
C ARG A 181 19.40 13.48 23.16
N GLY A 182 19.13 14.78 23.28
CA GLY A 182 18.92 15.69 22.15
C GLY A 182 17.47 15.75 21.63
N ALA A 183 16.58 14.89 22.11
CA ALA A 183 15.14 14.99 21.83
C ALA A 183 14.45 15.89 22.87
N THR A 184 13.43 16.63 22.45
CA THR A 184 12.53 17.42 23.30
C THR A 184 11.31 16.61 23.73
N ALA A 185 10.91 15.61 22.95
CA ALA A 185 9.90 14.64 23.33
C ALA A 185 10.15 13.29 22.66
N ALA A 186 9.68 12.22 23.28
CA ALA A 186 9.70 10.88 22.68
C ALA A 186 8.56 10.03 23.22
N GLY A 187 8.25 8.94 22.55
CA GLY A 187 7.22 8.01 23.01
C GLY A 187 6.80 7.03 21.93
N ARG A 188 5.57 6.53 22.05
CA ARG A 188 4.92 5.73 21.01
C ARG A 188 3.93 6.59 20.26
N ILE A 189 3.69 6.26 19.00
CA ILE A 189 2.71 6.94 18.16
C ILE A 189 1.95 5.92 17.33
N GLY A 190 0.63 6.09 17.26
CA GLY A 190 -0.23 5.42 16.31
C GLY A 190 -0.44 6.32 15.09
N VAL A 191 -0.45 5.73 13.90
CA VAL A 191 -0.60 6.43 12.63
C VAL A 191 -1.73 5.76 11.85
N VAL A 192 -2.71 6.54 11.42
CA VAL A 192 -3.87 6.03 10.68
C VAL A 192 -4.06 6.82 9.40
N PHE A 193 -3.89 6.15 8.26
CA PHE A 193 -4.24 6.69 6.95
C PHE A 193 -5.65 6.24 6.57
N ARG A 194 -6.43 7.17 6.03
CA ARG A 194 -7.73 6.93 5.40
C ARG A 194 -7.81 7.72 4.12
N GLY A 195 -8.39 7.16 3.06
CA GLY A 195 -8.56 7.87 1.80
C GLY A 195 -8.86 6.94 0.64
N SER A 196 -8.39 7.30 -0.54
CA SER A 196 -8.44 6.47 -1.75
C SER A 196 -7.07 6.35 -2.39
N LEU A 197 -6.78 5.17 -2.93
CA LEU A 197 -5.56 4.88 -3.68
C LEU A 197 -5.94 4.28 -5.03
N GLY A 198 -5.47 4.91 -6.11
CA GLY A 198 -5.54 4.45 -7.49
C GLY A 198 -4.20 3.88 -7.91
N THR A 199 -4.21 2.68 -8.49
CA THR A 199 -3.03 2.05 -9.08
C THR A 199 -3.36 1.59 -10.50
N THR A 200 -2.34 1.54 -11.36
CA THR A 200 -2.42 1.02 -12.73
C THR A 200 -2.25 -0.50 -12.78
N ASN A 201 -1.59 -1.08 -11.77
CA ASN A 201 -1.14 -2.48 -11.82
C ASN A 201 -2.16 -3.46 -11.19
N ILE A 202 -2.52 -4.49 -11.95
CA ILE A 202 -3.55 -5.50 -11.62
C ILE A 202 -2.95 -6.76 -10.98
N ASN A 203 -1.63 -6.91 -10.99
CA ASN A 203 -1.00 -8.23 -10.87
C ASN A 203 -0.78 -8.71 -9.44
N ASN A 204 -0.89 -7.87 -8.41
CA ASN A 204 -0.60 -8.34 -7.04
C ASN A 204 -1.20 -7.51 -5.90
N ILE A 205 -2.35 -6.86 -6.09
CA ILE A 205 -3.12 -6.37 -4.93
C ILE A 205 -3.91 -7.56 -4.40
N THR A 206 -3.23 -8.47 -3.71
CA THR A 206 -3.87 -9.58 -3.00
C THR A 206 -4.96 -8.98 -2.11
N ARG A 207 -6.20 -9.27 -2.52
CA ARG A 207 -7.42 -8.92 -1.81
C ARG A 207 -7.44 -9.78 -0.55
N ASN A 208 -7.36 -9.14 0.62
CA ASN A 208 -8.02 -9.72 1.79
C ASN A 208 -9.52 -9.73 1.47
N SER A 209 -10.04 -10.86 0.97
CA SER A 209 -11.45 -11.22 0.99
C SER A 209 -11.81 -11.78 2.35
#